data_AF-A0A554KSM9-F1
#
_entry.id   AF-A0A554KSM9-F1
#
_cell.length_a   1.000
_cell.length_b   1.000
_cell.length_c   1.000
_cell.angle_alpha   90.00
_cell.angle_beta   90.00
_cell.angle_gamma   90.00
#
_symmetry.space_group_name_H-M   'P 1'
#
loop_
_entity.id
_entity.type
_entity.pdbx_description
1 polymer ?
#
loop_
_entity_poly.entity_id
_entity_poly.type
_entity_poly.pdbx_seq_one_letter_code
_entity_poly.pdbx_strand_id
1 'polypeptide(L)'
;MKEYLLKELNQIWTDLKKVHPVLKSILLFILLVTPISAISLIWQIKDAELLEASKDMTLKSPFWPAVYHGSVKAPIIEELTFRGPAYVLLLTLLLISYLYSKKTGKPSTLQMTVWPGWTVAELIVWPMLLLLNYFWAIDHPYPATVFAAGLVLGWLMLKTKNILYCIVLHAGVNFVVIAASRVGTKLLS
;
A
#
# COMPACT_ATOMS: atom_id res chain seq x y z
N MET A 1 21.84 -8.04 31.01
CA MET A 1 21.07 -8.68 29.92
C MET A 1 19.88 -7.83 29.47
N LYS A 2 18.94 -7.46 30.36
CA LYS A 2 17.76 -6.62 30.02
C LYS A 2 18.12 -5.24 29.42
N GLU A 3 19.08 -4.53 30.01
CA GLU A 3 19.51 -3.20 29.53
C GLU A 3 20.23 -3.25 28.17
N TYR A 4 20.99 -4.31 27.93
CA TYR A 4 21.64 -4.57 26.66
C TYR A 4 20.61 -4.78 25.54
N LEU A 5 19.61 -5.63 25.77
CA LEU A 5 18.51 -5.87 24.82
C LEU A 5 17.69 -4.61 24.54
N LEU A 6 17.41 -3.80 25.57
CA LEU A 6 16.74 -2.50 25.41
C LEU A 6 17.55 -1.52 24.55
N LYS A 7 18.88 -1.50 24.75
CA LYS A 7 19.78 -0.66 23.94
C LYS A 7 19.81 -1.12 22.48
N GLU A 8 19.90 -2.42 22.22
CA GLU A 8 19.84 -2.97 20.87
C GLU A 8 18.49 -2.70 20.18
N LEU A 9 17.37 -2.92 20.86
CA LEU A 9 16.04 -2.62 20.32
C LEU A 9 15.86 -1.14 20.00
N ASN A 10 16.35 -0.25 20.87
CA ASN A 10 16.34 1.19 20.61
C ASN A 10 17.22 1.59 19.42
N GLN A 11 18.36 0.92 19.25
CA GLN A 11 19.24 1.14 18.11
C GLN A 11 18.56 0.69 16.81
N ILE A 12 18.02 -0.53 16.77
CA ILE A 12 17.26 -1.07 15.63
C ILE A 12 16.11 -0.13 15.28
N TRP A 13 15.35 0.34 16.28
CA TRP A 13 14.25 1.29 16.06
C TRP A 13 14.73 2.62 15.47
N THR A 14 15.86 3.13 15.96
CA THR A 14 16.46 4.38 15.47
C THR A 14 16.95 4.25 14.04
N ASP A 15 17.54 3.11 13.69
CA ASP A 15 18.01 2.85 12.33
C ASP A 15 16.84 2.59 11.38
N LEU A 16 15.81 1.87 11.82
CA LEU A 16 14.55 1.74 11.09
C LEU A 16 13.94 3.10 10.79
N LYS A 17 13.95 4.08 11.71
CA LYS A 17 13.44 5.43 11.43
C LYS A 17 14.12 6.09 10.23
N LYS A 18 15.42 5.85 10.01
CA LYS A 18 16.21 6.42 8.91
C LYS A 18 15.96 5.75 7.56
N VAL A 19 15.42 4.52 7.55
CA VAL A 19 15.13 3.80 6.29
C VAL A 19 14.07 4.54 5.47
N HIS A 20 14.31 4.63 4.15
CA HIS A 20 13.41 5.29 3.22
C HIS A 20 11.99 4.67 3.27
N PRO A 21 10.90 5.47 3.22
CA PRO A 21 9.54 4.93 3.30
C PRO A 21 9.22 3.83 2.28
N VAL A 22 9.77 3.91 1.06
CA VAL A 22 9.59 2.85 0.03
C VAL A 22 10.13 1.49 0.50
N LEU A 23 11.31 1.46 1.12
CA LEU A 23 11.89 0.22 1.63
C LEU A 23 11.08 -0.31 2.82
N LYS A 24 10.60 0.57 3.70
CA LYS A 24 9.68 0.19 4.78
C LYS A 24 8.38 -0.40 4.23
N SER A 25 7.81 0.17 3.17
CA SER A 25 6.61 -0.39 2.56
C SER A 25 6.86 -1.76 1.95
N ILE A 26 8.00 -1.99 1.30
CA ILE A 26 8.37 -3.32 0.79
C ILE A 26 8.47 -4.32 1.95
N LEU A 27 9.11 -3.94 3.05
CA LEU A 27 9.16 -4.79 4.26
C LEU A 27 7.76 -5.06 4.83
N LEU A 28 6.87 -4.07 4.87
CA LEU A 28 5.48 -4.27 5.30
C LEU A 28 4.71 -5.20 4.36
N PHE A 29 4.95 -5.14 3.04
CA PHE A 29 4.38 -6.11 2.10
C PHE A 29 4.83 -7.53 2.41
N ILE A 30 6.12 -7.72 2.70
CA ILE A 30 6.69 -9.04 3.03
C ILE A 30 6.19 -9.54 4.39
N LEU A 31 6.20 -8.70 5.42
CA LEU A 31 5.97 -9.10 6.81
C LEU A 31 4.49 -9.10 7.21
N LEU A 32 3.64 -8.33 6.52
CA LEU A 32 2.23 -8.18 6.87
C LEU A 32 1.32 -8.67 5.74
N VAL A 33 1.48 -8.12 4.53
CA VAL A 33 0.55 -8.42 3.42
C VAL A 33 0.68 -9.87 2.99
N THR A 34 1.91 -10.38 2.83
CA THR A 34 2.16 -11.77 2.38
C THR A 34 1.58 -12.81 3.35
N PRO A 35 1.80 -12.72 4.69
CA PRO A 35 1.12 -13.60 5.64
C PRO A 35 -0.41 -13.48 5.61
N ILE A 36 -0.97 -12.26 5.52
CA ILE A 36 -2.42 -12.07 5.39
C ILE A 36 -2.94 -12.77 4.14
N SER A 37 -2.24 -12.67 3.01
CA SER A 37 -2.60 -13.37 1.78
C SER A 37 -2.54 -14.88 1.94
N ALA A 38 -1.49 -15.42 2.56
CA ALA A 38 -1.37 -16.85 2.81
C ALA A 38 -2.51 -17.38 3.69
N ILE A 39 -2.84 -16.68 4.78
CA ILE A 39 -3.95 -17.02 5.68
C ILE A 39 -5.29 -16.90 4.96
N SER A 40 -5.48 -15.82 4.19
CA SER A 40 -6.71 -15.61 3.42
C SER A 40 -6.94 -16.72 2.42
N LEU A 41 -5.88 -17.17 1.72
CA LEU A 41 -5.95 -18.30 0.80
C LEU A 41 -6.31 -19.59 1.55
N ILE A 42 -5.71 -19.87 2.71
CA ILE A 42 -6.07 -21.05 3.54
C ILE A 42 -7.55 -21.04 3.92
N TRP A 43 -8.11 -19.86 4.24
CA TRP A 43 -9.52 -19.73 4.60
C TRP A 43 -10.47 -19.77 3.40
N GLN A 44 -10.04 -19.27 2.24
CA GLN A 44 -10.81 -19.28 0.99
C GLN A 44 -10.76 -20.61 0.22
N ILE A 45 -9.87 -21.54 0.58
CA ILE A 45 -9.88 -22.93 0.05
C ILE A 45 -11.21 -23.67 0.34
N LYS A 46 -12.12 -23.09 1.12
CA LYS A 46 -13.49 -23.59 1.32
C LYS A 46 -14.49 -23.19 0.21
N ASP A 47 -14.17 -22.22 -0.65
CA ASP A 47 -15.01 -21.77 -1.77
C ASP A 47 -14.28 -21.98 -3.11
N ALA A 48 -14.32 -23.22 -3.62
CA ALA A 48 -13.52 -23.67 -4.77
C ALA A 48 -13.80 -22.91 -6.09
N GLU A 49 -15.02 -22.40 -6.30
CA GLU A 49 -15.43 -21.72 -7.54
C GLU A 49 -14.78 -20.34 -7.74
N LEU A 50 -14.60 -19.56 -6.66
CA LEU A 50 -13.95 -18.23 -6.72
C LEU A 50 -12.45 -18.32 -7.02
N LEU A 51 -11.81 -19.39 -6.54
CA LEU A 51 -10.40 -19.67 -6.80
C LEU A 51 -10.17 -20.12 -8.26
N GLU A 52 -11.12 -20.84 -8.86
CA GLU A 52 -11.07 -21.23 -10.28
C GLU A 52 -11.27 -20.03 -11.21
N ALA A 53 -12.24 -19.15 -10.93
CA ALA A 53 -12.50 -17.97 -11.75
C ALA A 53 -11.31 -16.98 -11.80
N SER A 54 -10.58 -16.81 -10.69
CA SER A 54 -9.39 -15.95 -10.62
C SER A 54 -8.15 -16.56 -11.29
N LYS A 55 -8.01 -17.90 -11.25
CA LYS A 55 -6.98 -18.64 -12.00
C LYS A 55 -7.19 -18.51 -13.51
N ASP A 56 -8.44 -18.54 -13.96
CA ASP A 56 -8.78 -18.60 -15.39
C ASP A 56 -8.38 -17.34 -16.18
N MET A 57 -8.54 -16.15 -15.60
CA MET A 57 -8.14 -14.89 -16.25
C MET A 57 -6.62 -14.70 -16.35
N THR A 58 -5.87 -15.17 -15.35
CA THR A 58 -4.41 -14.92 -15.25
C THR A 58 -3.61 -15.94 -16.07
N LEU A 59 -4.14 -17.15 -16.24
CA LEU A 59 -3.43 -18.27 -16.88
C LEU A 59 -3.72 -18.42 -18.38
N LYS A 60 -4.92 -18.04 -18.85
CA LYS A 60 -5.31 -18.19 -20.26
C LYS A 60 -4.81 -17.08 -21.18
N SER A 61 -4.46 -15.91 -20.64
CA SER A 61 -3.97 -14.77 -21.43
C SER A 61 -2.46 -14.90 -21.74
N PRO A 62 -1.97 -14.41 -22.90
CA PRO A 62 -0.54 -14.42 -23.20
C PRO A 62 0.26 -13.59 -22.18
N PHE A 63 1.55 -13.92 -22.00
CA PHE A 63 2.39 -13.35 -20.94
C PHE A 63 2.40 -11.82 -20.90
N TRP A 64 2.78 -11.22 -22.02
CA TRP A 64 2.96 -9.76 -22.13
C TRP A 64 1.67 -8.96 -22.02
N PRO A 65 0.54 -9.34 -22.65
CA PRO A 65 -0.77 -8.73 -22.38
C PRO A 65 -1.15 -8.76 -20.90
N ALA A 66 -0.98 -9.90 -20.22
CA ALA A 66 -1.30 -10.00 -18.79
C ALA A 66 -0.41 -9.07 -17.94
N VAL A 67 0.89 -8.98 -18.25
CA VAL A 67 1.81 -8.03 -17.59
C VAL A 67 1.40 -6.58 -17.84
N TYR A 68 1.08 -6.22 -19.09
CA TYR A 68 0.66 -4.85 -19.39
C TYR A 68 -0.65 -4.48 -18.65
N HIS A 69 -1.65 -5.36 -18.70
CA HIS A 69 -2.93 -5.10 -18.04
C HIS A 69 -2.79 -5.08 -16.51
N GLY A 70 -2.15 -6.09 -15.93
CA GLY A 70 -2.07 -6.27 -14.48
C GLY A 70 -0.97 -5.46 -13.79
N SER A 71 0.15 -5.20 -14.45
CA SER A 71 1.30 -4.49 -13.85
C SER A 71 1.48 -3.06 -14.33
N VAL A 72 0.76 -2.61 -15.38
CA VAL A 72 0.87 -1.22 -15.86
C VAL A 72 -0.47 -0.52 -15.78
N LYS A 73 -1.48 -1.02 -16.51
CA LYS A 73 -2.78 -0.35 -16.62
C LYS A 73 -3.54 -0.36 -15.28
N ALA A 74 -3.71 -1.53 -14.66
CA ALA A 74 -4.48 -1.65 -13.43
C ALA A 74 -3.89 -0.82 -12.27
N PRO A 75 -2.58 -0.86 -11.96
CA PRO A 75 -2.01 -0.03 -10.91
C PRO A 75 -2.24 1.45 -11.13
N ILE A 76 -2.04 1.97 -12.35
CA ILE A 76 -2.30 3.39 -12.63
C ILE A 76 -3.76 3.75 -12.32
N ILE A 77 -4.71 2.96 -12.81
CA ILE A 77 -6.14 3.24 -12.64
C ILE A 77 -6.54 3.11 -11.16
N GLU A 78 -6.16 2.02 -10.50
CA GLU A 78 -6.57 1.72 -9.14
C GLU A 78 -5.92 2.65 -8.10
N GLU A 79 -4.66 3.06 -8.31
CA GLU A 79 -4.06 4.08 -7.44
C GLU A 79 -4.74 5.43 -7.64
N LEU A 80 -4.99 5.86 -8.87
CA LEU A 80 -5.65 7.14 -9.14
C LEU A 80 -7.12 7.17 -8.69
N THR A 81 -7.85 6.07 -8.80
CA THR A 81 -9.25 5.99 -8.37
C THR A 81 -9.36 5.91 -6.85
N PHE A 82 -8.59 5.04 -6.18
CA PHE A 82 -8.79 4.75 -4.76
C PHE A 82 -7.89 5.56 -3.82
N ARG A 83 -6.74 6.07 -4.30
CA ARG A 83 -5.84 6.94 -3.51
C ARG A 83 -5.71 8.35 -4.07
N GLY A 84 -5.95 8.55 -5.36
CA GLY A 84 -5.90 9.87 -6.00
C GLY A 84 -6.75 10.93 -5.27
N PRO A 85 -8.00 10.66 -4.87
CA PRO A 85 -8.80 11.63 -4.13
C PRO A 85 -8.16 12.04 -2.78
N ALA A 86 -7.63 11.07 -2.04
CA ALA A 86 -6.92 11.31 -0.79
C ALA A 86 -5.59 12.06 -1.00
N TYR A 87 -4.90 11.79 -2.11
CA TYR A 87 -3.70 12.51 -2.51
C TYR A 87 -3.98 13.98 -2.80
N VAL A 88 -5.04 14.27 -3.56
CA VAL A 88 -5.47 15.64 -3.87
C VAL A 88 -5.85 16.39 -2.58
N LEU A 89 -6.58 15.73 -1.67
CA LEU A 89 -6.89 16.30 -0.36
C LEU A 89 -5.62 16.64 0.42
N LEU A 90 -4.65 15.72 0.48
CA LEU A 90 -3.37 15.96 1.16
C LEU A 90 -2.63 17.17 0.59
N LEU A 91 -2.48 17.24 -0.73
CA LEU A 91 -1.81 18.37 -1.39
C LEU A 91 -2.53 19.69 -1.13
N THR A 92 -3.86 19.67 -1.12
CA THR A 92 -4.69 20.84 -0.83
C THR A 92 -4.46 21.33 0.59
N LEU A 93 -4.46 20.43 1.59
CA LEU A 93 -4.19 20.78 2.98
C LEU A 93 -2.77 21.34 3.16
N LEU A 94 -1.78 20.77 2.49
CA LEU A 94 -0.40 21.26 2.52
C LEU A 94 -0.28 22.64 1.85
N LEU A 95 -0.98 22.88 0.74
CA LEU A 95 -1.02 24.18 0.08
C LEU A 95 -1.67 25.25 0.96
N ILE A 96 -2.84 24.95 1.55
CA ILE A 96 -3.51 25.85 2.51
C ILE A 96 -2.58 26.19 3.66
N SER A 97 -1.89 25.17 4.19
CA SER A 97 -0.93 25.31 5.27
C SER A 97 0.24 26.24 4.90
N TYR A 98 0.80 26.08 3.70
CA TYR A 98 1.86 26.94 3.16
C TYR A 98 1.39 28.40 3.01
N LEU A 99 0.22 28.62 2.40
CA LEU A 99 -0.33 29.95 2.19
C LEU A 99 -0.63 30.67 3.52
N TYR A 100 -1.13 29.94 4.52
CA TYR A 100 -1.34 30.47 5.87
C TYR A 100 -0.03 30.93 6.49
N SER A 101 1.00 30.09 6.46
CA SER A 101 2.30 30.42 7.05
C SER A 101 2.98 31.59 6.34
N LYS A 102 2.86 31.67 5.02
CA LYS A 102 3.35 32.81 4.24
C LYS A 102 2.65 34.12 4.61
N LYS A 103 1.34 34.09 4.87
CA LYS A 103 0.55 35.29 5.21
C LYS A 103 0.76 35.75 6.65
N THR A 104 0.88 34.82 7.59
CA THR A 104 0.87 35.11 9.03
C THR A 104 2.25 35.11 9.69
N GLY A 105 3.27 34.56 9.01
CA GLY A 105 4.59 34.31 9.58
C GLY A 105 4.61 33.21 10.64
N LYS A 106 3.48 32.51 10.87
CA LYS A 106 3.34 31.48 11.90
C LYS A 106 3.20 30.08 11.29
N PRO A 107 3.72 29.03 11.94
CA PRO A 107 3.48 27.66 11.48
C PRO A 107 1.98 27.33 11.58
N SER A 108 1.46 26.67 10.55
CA SER A 108 0.07 26.22 10.51
C SER A 108 -0.11 24.92 11.32
N THR A 109 -1.25 24.79 12.02
CA THR A 109 -1.63 23.57 12.75
C THR A 109 -1.62 22.32 11.86
N LEU A 110 -1.88 22.45 10.55
CA LEU A 110 -1.87 21.34 9.61
C LEU A 110 -0.48 20.67 9.46
N GLN A 111 0.59 21.41 9.72
CA GLN A 111 1.98 20.93 9.71
C GLN A 111 2.45 20.40 11.07
N MET A 112 1.68 20.62 12.14
CA MET A 112 2.07 20.15 13.47
C MET A 112 2.18 18.63 13.47
N THR A 113 3.31 18.14 13.98
CA THR A 113 3.55 16.72 14.15
C THR A 113 2.90 16.25 15.45
N VAL A 114 2.04 15.26 15.35
CA VAL A 114 1.43 14.52 16.45
C VAL A 114 2.06 13.14 16.57
N TRP A 115 2.01 12.56 17.77
CA TRP A 115 2.56 11.22 18.02
C TRP A 115 1.84 10.16 17.16
N PRO A 116 2.53 9.18 16.56
CA PRO A 116 3.99 8.92 16.59
C PRO A 116 4.78 9.49 15.38
N GLY A 117 4.55 10.73 14.97
CA GLY A 117 5.25 11.35 13.83
C GLY A 117 4.37 11.57 12.59
N TRP A 118 3.07 11.78 12.81
CA TRP A 118 2.10 12.12 11.77
C TRP A 118 1.84 13.61 11.77
N THR A 119 1.60 14.23 10.62
CA THR A 119 1.06 15.60 10.64
C THR A 119 -0.45 15.60 10.81
N VAL A 120 -1.03 16.69 11.32
CA VAL A 120 -2.48 16.85 11.39
C VAL A 120 -3.13 16.70 10.00
N ALA A 121 -2.50 17.22 8.95
CA ALA A 121 -2.96 17.01 7.58
C ALA A 121 -3.01 15.52 7.19
N GLU A 122 -1.99 14.73 7.56
CA GLU A 122 -1.99 13.29 7.29
C GLU A 122 -3.10 12.56 8.06
N LEU A 123 -3.38 12.95 9.30
CA LEU A 123 -4.49 12.37 10.08
C LEU A 123 -5.85 12.66 9.46
N ILE A 124 -6.06 13.87 8.91
CA ILE A 124 -7.31 14.24 8.24
C ILE A 124 -7.52 13.42 6.95
N VAL A 125 -6.44 13.04 6.28
CA VAL A 125 -6.52 12.26 5.02
C VAL A 125 -6.81 10.79 5.26
N TRP A 126 -6.45 10.25 6.43
CA TRP A 126 -6.63 8.83 6.76
C TRP A 126 -8.07 8.32 6.64
N PRO A 127 -9.11 9.00 7.16
CA PRO A 127 -10.50 8.58 6.99
C PRO A 127 -10.90 8.37 5.53
N MET A 128 -10.43 9.24 4.62
CA MET A 128 -10.71 9.12 3.19
C MET A 128 -10.02 7.90 2.58
N LEU A 129 -8.75 7.66 2.94
CA LEU A 129 -8.03 6.46 2.53
C LEU A 129 -8.72 5.18 3.02
N LEU A 130 -9.13 5.16 4.29
CA LEU A 130 -9.82 4.01 4.88
C LEU A 130 -11.14 3.71 4.17
N LEU A 131 -11.94 4.75 3.89
CA LEU A 131 -13.23 4.62 3.22
C LEU A 131 -13.08 4.08 1.80
N LEU A 132 -12.21 4.69 0.99
CA LEU A 132 -12.01 4.29 -0.42
C LEU A 132 -11.39 2.89 -0.51
N ASN A 133 -10.46 2.57 0.39
CA ASN A 133 -9.83 1.26 0.43
C ASN A 133 -10.82 0.18 0.90
N TYR A 134 -11.75 0.49 1.80
CA TYR A 134 -12.80 -0.42 2.21
C TYR A 134 -13.72 -0.81 1.04
N PHE A 135 -14.20 0.18 0.28
CA PHE A 135 -15.05 -0.09 -0.89
C PHE A 135 -14.31 -0.82 -2.00
N TRP A 136 -13.02 -0.54 -2.20
CA TRP A 136 -12.23 -1.33 -3.14
C TRP A 136 -12.07 -2.78 -2.67
N ALA A 137 -11.81 -2.99 -1.38
CA ALA A 137 -11.55 -4.30 -0.83
C ALA A 137 -12.80 -5.20 -0.81
N ILE A 138 -13.97 -4.68 -0.45
CA ILE A 138 -15.19 -5.51 -0.31
C ILE A 138 -15.63 -6.15 -1.64
N ASP A 139 -15.40 -5.47 -2.76
CA ASP A 139 -15.73 -5.96 -4.10
C ASP A 139 -14.58 -6.77 -4.73
N HIS A 140 -13.49 -7.02 -4.00
CA HIS A 140 -12.34 -7.76 -4.50
C HIS A 140 -12.39 -9.25 -4.10
N PRO A 141 -11.94 -10.20 -4.96
CA PRO A 141 -11.81 -11.62 -4.59
C PRO A 141 -10.94 -11.92 -3.36
N TYR A 142 -10.11 -10.95 -2.93
CA TYR A 142 -9.14 -11.10 -1.84
C TYR A 142 -9.24 -9.90 -0.88
N PRO A 143 -10.39 -9.71 -0.20
CA PRO A 143 -10.71 -8.46 0.47
C PRO A 143 -9.70 -8.09 1.55
N ALA A 144 -9.31 -9.05 2.40
CA ALA A 144 -8.35 -8.80 3.48
C ALA A 144 -6.94 -8.45 2.96
N THR A 145 -6.51 -9.12 1.88
CA THR A 145 -5.21 -8.84 1.25
C THR A 145 -5.18 -7.44 0.64
N VAL A 146 -6.21 -7.11 -0.14
CA VAL A 146 -6.33 -5.83 -0.83
C VAL A 146 -6.45 -4.69 0.18
N PHE A 147 -7.24 -4.89 1.23
CA PHE A 147 -7.33 -3.91 2.30
C PHE A 147 -5.96 -3.66 2.96
N ALA A 148 -5.23 -4.73 3.35
CA ALA A 148 -3.91 -4.60 3.96
C ALA A 148 -2.89 -3.93 3.02
N ALA A 149 -2.86 -4.33 1.75
CA ALA A 149 -2.00 -3.72 0.73
C ALA A 149 -2.31 -2.23 0.54
N GLY A 150 -3.59 -1.88 0.47
CA GLY A 150 -4.05 -0.50 0.35
C GLY A 150 -3.69 0.36 1.56
N LEU A 151 -3.67 -0.19 2.78
CA LEU A 151 -3.16 0.52 3.96
C LEU A 151 -1.66 0.82 3.85
N VAL A 152 -0.86 -0.14 3.40
CA VAL A 152 0.59 0.04 3.19
C VAL A 152 0.86 1.09 2.12
N LEU A 153 0.13 1.05 1.01
CA LEU A 153 0.25 2.03 -0.09
C LEU A 153 -0.26 3.41 0.32
N GLY A 154 -1.35 3.50 1.08
CA GLY A 154 -1.84 4.75 1.67
C GLY A 154 -0.82 5.37 2.62
N TRP A 155 -0.21 4.56 3.49
CA TRP A 155 0.88 4.99 4.36
C TRP A 155 2.08 5.50 3.55
N LEU A 156 2.49 4.78 2.52
CA LEU A 156 3.60 5.17 1.63
C LEU A 156 3.33 6.51 0.95
N MET A 157 2.13 6.70 0.41
CA MET A 157 1.70 7.95 -0.21
C MET A 157 1.79 9.11 0.79
N LEU A 158 1.29 8.92 2.02
CA LEU A 158 1.32 9.94 3.05
C LEU A 158 2.75 10.30 3.46
N LYS A 159 3.65 9.32 3.59
CA LYS A 159 5.04 9.57 4.03
C LYS A 159 5.95 10.12 2.94
N THR A 160 5.67 9.82 1.68
CA THR A 160 6.46 10.31 0.54
C THR A 160 5.87 11.53 -0.15
N LYS A 161 4.59 11.84 0.12
CA LYS A 161 3.81 12.85 -0.61
C LYS A 161 3.81 12.60 -2.13
N ASN A 162 3.94 11.35 -2.55
CA ASN A 162 4.07 11.00 -3.95
C ASN A 162 3.29 9.72 -4.28
N ILE A 163 2.24 9.88 -5.09
CA ILE A 163 1.41 8.76 -5.54
C ILE A 163 2.11 7.83 -6.54
N LEU A 164 3.16 8.32 -7.24
CA LEU A 164 3.92 7.51 -8.19
C LEU A 164 4.61 6.33 -7.51
N TYR A 165 5.07 6.48 -6.27
CA TYR A 165 5.65 5.37 -5.53
C TYR A 165 4.62 4.26 -5.26
N CYS A 166 3.36 4.62 -5.05
CA CYS A 166 2.29 3.64 -4.88
C CYS A 166 2.02 2.90 -6.20
N ILE A 167 1.97 3.62 -7.32
CA ILE A 167 1.82 3.04 -8.67
C ILE A 167 2.94 2.06 -8.96
N VAL A 168 4.19 2.47 -8.76
CA VAL A 168 5.36 1.64 -9.05
C VAL A 168 5.44 0.42 -8.13
N LEU A 169 5.15 0.59 -6.84
CA LEU A 169 5.17 -0.53 -5.90
C LEU A 169 4.05 -1.53 -6.19
N HIS A 170 2.83 -1.05 -6.46
CA HIS A 170 1.70 -1.89 -6.84
C HIS A 170 1.98 -2.63 -8.16
N ALA A 171 2.51 -1.94 -9.17
CA ALA A 171 2.97 -2.54 -10.41
C ALA A 171 3.98 -3.68 -10.18
N GLY A 172 4.97 -3.44 -9.32
CA GLY A 172 5.97 -4.44 -8.94
C GLY A 172 5.35 -5.67 -8.26
N VAL A 173 4.44 -5.46 -7.31
CA VAL A 173 3.73 -6.56 -6.63
C VAL A 173 2.91 -7.38 -7.63
N ASN A 174 2.12 -6.73 -8.49
CA ASN A 174 1.33 -7.43 -9.50
C ASN A 174 2.22 -8.19 -10.49
N PHE A 175 3.35 -7.62 -10.88
CA PHE A 175 4.32 -8.30 -11.74
C PHE A 175 4.85 -9.58 -11.09
N VAL A 176 5.24 -9.52 -9.80
CA VAL A 176 5.73 -10.68 -9.05
C VAL A 176 4.65 -11.77 -8.97
N VAL A 177 3.40 -11.39 -8.70
CA VAL A 177 2.27 -12.34 -8.65
C VAL A 177 2.02 -13.01 -10.01
N ILE A 178 2.04 -12.24 -11.10
CA ILE A 178 1.87 -12.75 -12.46
C ILE A 178 3.03 -13.67 -12.86
N ALA A 179 4.27 -13.32 -12.51
CA ALA A 179 5.44 -14.14 -12.76
C ALA A 179 5.40 -15.45 -11.96
N ALA A 180 5.10 -15.36 -10.66
CA ALA A 180 5.03 -16.52 -9.76
C ALA A 180 3.93 -17.51 -10.18
N SER A 181 2.75 -17.01 -10.58
CA SER A 181 1.65 -17.88 -11.05
C SER A 181 2.00 -18.64 -12.34
N ARG A 182 2.77 -18.04 -13.27
CA ARG A 182 3.31 -18.74 -14.45
C ARG A 182 4.33 -19.82 -14.12
N VAL A 183 5.22 -19.56 -13.16
CA VAL A 183 6.23 -20.55 -12.75
C VAL A 183 5.56 -21.71 -12.03
N GLY A 184 4.65 -21.43 -11.09
CA GLY A 184 3.91 -22.46 -10.37
C GLY A 184 3.08 -23.36 -11.27
N THR A 185 2.44 -22.80 -12.31
CA THR A 185 1.68 -23.62 -13.28
C THR A 185 2.55 -24.51 -14.14
N LYS A 186 3.73 -24.04 -14.58
CA LYS A 186 4.69 -24.88 -15.33
C LYS A 186 5.30 -26.01 -14.51
N LEU A 187 5.40 -25.85 -13.18
CA LEU A 187 5.95 -26.88 -12.29
C LEU A 187 4.91 -27.95 -11.91
N LEU A 188 3.61 -27.66 -12.10
CA LEU A 188 2.49 -28.54 -11.77
C LEU A 188 1.86 -29.19 -13.02
N SER A 189 2.32 -28.86 -14.22
CA SER A 189 1.94 -29.46 -15.51
C SER A 189 2.99 -30.44 -15.99
#